data_AF-A0A439ZPL0-F1
#
_entry.id   AF-A0A439ZPL0-F1
#
_cell.length_a   1.000
_cell.length_b   1.000
_cell.length_c   1.000
_cell.angle_alpha   90.00
_cell.angle_beta   90.00
_cell.angle_gamma   90.00
#
_symmetry.space_group_name_H-M   'P 1'
#
loop_
_entity.id
_entity.type
_entity.pdbx_description
1 polymer ?
#
loop_
_entity_poly.entity_id
_entity_poly.type
_entity_poly.pdbx_seq_one_letter_code
_entity_poly.pdbx_strand_id
1 'polypeptide(L)'
;MAQCIQNESISSRDRACDLVRLNNKSAKGVHFPFAENAEELDGQIKRKHFDRATPDVVELLRSFKPFKGGNLLLRAMHDIDVATKHDTILQISVFPLVNKLPEGLPQELAPIIGAPPYFVTSAVVFQDIKQEDISPIVAFAHNPLFHREVLETLKQIVELSFGIVDAFESHLHRSSRTPA
;
A
#
# COMPACT_ATOMS: atom_id res chain seq x y z
N MET A 1 14.67 -14.06 -3.25
CA MET A 1 13.77 -13.65 -2.16
C MET A 1 12.61 -12.79 -2.70
N ALA A 2 11.82 -13.31 -3.67
CA ALA A 2 10.73 -12.56 -4.30
C ALA A 2 9.36 -13.26 -4.15
N GLN A 3 9.27 -14.25 -3.25
CA GLN A 3 8.11 -15.15 -3.16
C GLN A 3 7.13 -14.75 -2.06
N CYS A 4 7.47 -13.80 -1.18
CA CYS A 4 6.57 -13.38 -0.08
C CYS A 4 5.50 -12.36 -0.50
N ILE A 5 5.71 -11.55 -1.53
CA ILE A 5 4.74 -10.49 -1.88
C ILE A 5 3.59 -11.02 -2.75
N GLN A 6 3.80 -12.12 -3.50
CA GLN A 6 2.72 -12.74 -4.29
C GLN A 6 1.66 -13.48 -3.46
N ASN A 7 1.89 -13.72 -2.17
CA ASN A 7 0.92 -14.41 -1.31
C ASN A 7 -0.23 -13.51 -0.82
N GLU A 8 -0.05 -12.19 -0.75
CA GLU A 8 -1.11 -11.28 -0.25
C GLU A 8 -2.21 -11.00 -1.29
N SER A 9 -1.86 -10.94 -2.59
CA SER A 9 -2.85 -10.87 -3.70
C SER A 9 -3.78 -12.09 -3.72
N ILE A 10 -3.20 -13.27 -3.48
CA ILE A 10 -3.93 -14.54 -3.42
C ILE A 10 -4.82 -14.55 -2.16
N SER A 11 -4.28 -14.11 -1.02
CA SER A 11 -5.02 -14.02 0.25
C SER A 11 -6.28 -13.16 0.15
N SER A 12 -6.19 -11.94 -0.38
CA SER A 12 -7.37 -11.03 -0.44
C SER A 12 -8.45 -11.53 -1.41
N ARG A 13 -8.06 -12.13 -2.53
CA ARG A 13 -8.98 -12.70 -3.52
C ARG A 13 -9.64 -13.99 -3.02
N ASP A 14 -8.86 -14.89 -2.44
CA ASP A 14 -9.37 -16.15 -1.88
C ASP A 14 -10.30 -15.88 -0.71
N ARG A 15 -9.96 -14.92 0.16
CA ARG A 15 -10.82 -14.47 1.26
C ARG A 15 -12.15 -13.89 0.78
N ALA A 16 -12.14 -13.04 -0.25
CA ALA A 16 -13.36 -12.51 -0.84
C ALA A 16 -14.26 -13.63 -1.38
N CYS A 17 -13.67 -14.64 -2.02
CA CYS A 17 -14.40 -15.82 -2.50
C CYS A 17 -15.00 -16.63 -1.34
N ASP A 18 -14.24 -16.84 -0.26
CA ASP A 18 -14.70 -17.63 0.89
C ASP A 18 -15.85 -16.97 1.64
N LEU A 19 -15.82 -15.64 1.81
CA LEU A 19 -16.92 -14.86 2.39
C LEU A 19 -18.22 -15.01 1.59
N VAL A 20 -18.11 -15.06 0.25
CA VAL A 20 -19.26 -15.29 -0.64
C VAL A 20 -19.74 -16.75 -0.60
N ARG A 21 -18.81 -17.72 -0.55
CA ARG A 21 -19.14 -19.16 -0.45
C ARG A 21 -19.88 -19.49 0.84
N LEU A 22 -19.51 -18.86 1.96
CA LEU A 22 -20.20 -19.07 3.23
C LEU A 22 -21.63 -18.54 3.24
N ASN A 23 -21.93 -17.57 2.37
CA ASN A 23 -23.30 -17.15 2.11
C ASN A 23 -24.03 -18.08 1.10
N ASN A 24 -23.48 -19.26 0.79
CA ASN A 24 -23.98 -20.20 -0.21
C ASN A 24 -24.16 -19.58 -1.61
N LYS A 25 -23.34 -18.57 -1.95
CA LYS A 25 -23.35 -17.91 -3.26
C LYS A 25 -22.14 -18.31 -4.09
N SER A 26 -22.23 -18.08 -5.40
CA SER A 26 -21.14 -18.36 -6.33
C SER A 26 -20.01 -17.33 -6.19
N ALA A 27 -18.81 -17.84 -5.91
CA ALA A 27 -17.57 -17.05 -5.91
C ALA A 27 -17.05 -16.69 -7.31
N LYS A 28 -17.75 -17.10 -8.38
CA LYS A 28 -17.30 -16.80 -9.75
C LYS A 28 -17.28 -15.29 -10.00
N GLY A 29 -16.09 -14.79 -10.35
CA GLY A 29 -15.84 -13.38 -10.62
C GLY A 29 -15.84 -12.49 -9.37
N VAL A 30 -15.73 -13.08 -8.18
CA VAL A 30 -15.62 -12.31 -6.93
C VAL A 30 -14.20 -11.81 -6.77
N HIS A 31 -14.07 -10.52 -6.46
CA HIS A 31 -12.81 -9.87 -6.15
C HIS A 31 -13.00 -8.88 -5.01
N PHE A 32 -11.91 -8.57 -4.29
CA PHE A 32 -11.92 -7.50 -3.31
C PHE A 32 -12.12 -6.14 -4.03
N PRO A 33 -13.15 -5.35 -3.67
CA PRO A 33 -13.43 -4.10 -4.37
C PRO A 33 -12.54 -2.97 -3.87
N PHE A 34 -11.92 -2.25 -4.81
CA PHE A 34 -11.28 -0.97 -4.60
C PHE A 34 -11.85 0.04 -5.58
N ALA A 35 -12.08 1.26 -5.10
CA ALA A 35 -12.62 2.36 -5.89
C ALA A 35 -11.63 3.53 -6.04
N GLU A 36 -11.91 4.38 -7.03
CA GLU A 36 -11.11 5.58 -7.26
C GLU A 36 -11.49 6.72 -6.30
N ASN A 37 -12.68 6.67 -5.71
CA ASN A 37 -13.19 7.62 -4.72
C ASN A 37 -14.29 6.94 -3.87
N ALA A 38 -14.84 7.66 -2.89
CA ALA A 38 -15.84 7.13 -1.98
C ALA A 38 -17.17 6.84 -2.70
N GLU A 39 -17.54 7.68 -3.67
CA GLU A 39 -18.81 7.62 -4.40
C GLU A 39 -18.90 6.39 -5.30
N GLU A 40 -17.76 5.93 -5.83
CA GLU A 40 -17.68 4.76 -6.70
C GLU A 40 -17.64 3.42 -5.96
N LEU A 41 -17.47 3.42 -4.63
CA LEU A 41 -17.27 2.20 -3.85
C LEU A 41 -18.43 1.21 -4.00
N ASP A 42 -19.67 1.68 -3.89
CA ASP A 42 -20.85 0.81 -4.06
C ASP A 42 -20.97 0.24 -5.48
N GLY A 43 -20.54 1.00 -6.49
CA GLY A 43 -20.43 0.52 -7.86
C GLY A 43 -19.41 -0.62 -7.99
N GLN A 44 -18.25 -0.49 -7.32
CA GLN A 44 -17.22 -1.52 -7.31
C GLN A 44 -17.65 -2.77 -6.57
N ILE A 45 -18.34 -2.63 -5.44
CA ILE A 45 -18.89 -3.77 -4.66
C ILE A 45 -19.75 -4.66 -5.57
N LYS A 46 -20.66 -4.05 -6.36
CA LYS A 46 -21.52 -4.77 -7.30
C LYS A 46 -20.74 -5.35 -8.49
N ARG A 47 -19.87 -4.54 -9.10
CA ARG A 47 -19.08 -4.94 -10.28
C ARG A 47 -18.14 -6.10 -9.99
N LYS A 48 -17.59 -6.16 -8.77
CA LYS A 48 -16.70 -7.21 -8.28
C LYS A 48 -17.44 -8.32 -7.54
N HIS A 49 -18.77 -8.31 -7.59
CA HIS A 49 -19.64 -9.35 -7.02
C HIS A 49 -19.49 -9.57 -5.51
N PHE A 50 -18.95 -8.59 -4.81
CA PHE A 50 -18.76 -8.63 -3.36
C PHE A 50 -20.09 -8.38 -2.62
N ASP A 51 -21.09 -7.82 -3.30
CA ASP A 51 -22.48 -7.71 -2.84
C ASP A 51 -23.14 -9.08 -2.55
N ARG A 52 -22.55 -10.17 -3.02
CA ARG A 52 -23.00 -11.54 -2.73
C ARG A 52 -22.58 -12.03 -1.35
N ALA A 53 -21.68 -11.33 -0.66
CA ALA A 53 -21.35 -11.60 0.74
C ALA A 53 -22.54 -11.21 1.64
N THR A 54 -22.45 -11.48 2.94
CA THR A 54 -23.48 -11.03 3.89
C THR A 54 -23.44 -9.49 4.04
N PRO A 55 -24.56 -8.82 4.34
CA PRO A 55 -24.59 -7.36 4.53
C PRO A 55 -23.55 -6.86 5.55
N ASP A 56 -23.35 -7.59 6.65
CA ASP A 56 -22.37 -7.27 7.69
C ASP A 56 -20.92 -7.27 7.15
N VAL A 57 -20.59 -8.20 6.24
CA VAL A 57 -19.28 -8.25 5.59
C VAL A 57 -19.08 -7.07 4.64
N VAL A 58 -20.15 -6.65 3.95
CA VAL A 58 -20.11 -5.47 3.08
C VAL A 58 -19.93 -4.20 3.91
N GLU A 59 -20.59 -4.08 5.07
CA GLU A 59 -20.36 -2.98 6.01
C GLU A 59 -18.95 -2.98 6.59
N LEU A 60 -18.43 -4.15 6.96
CA LEU A 60 -17.05 -4.29 7.43
C LEU A 60 -16.06 -3.81 6.35
N LEU A 61 -16.26 -4.22 5.10
CA LEU A 61 -15.49 -3.73 3.96
C LEU A 61 -15.54 -2.20 3.84
N ARG A 62 -16.74 -1.59 3.94
CA ARG A 62 -16.90 -0.13 3.89
C ARG A 62 -16.11 0.58 5.00
N SER A 63 -16.05 -0.02 6.19
CA SER A 63 -15.31 0.54 7.32
C SER A 63 -13.81 0.70 7.04
N PHE A 64 -13.23 -0.15 6.20
CA PHE A 64 -11.84 -0.06 5.78
C PHE A 64 -11.56 1.04 4.76
N LYS A 65 -12.60 1.64 4.16
CA LYS A 65 -12.51 2.71 3.16
C LYS A 65 -11.53 2.39 2.01
N PRO A 66 -11.77 1.34 1.21
CA PRO A 66 -10.87 0.88 0.16
C PRO A 66 -10.99 1.74 -1.11
N PHE A 67 -10.63 3.02 -1.00
CA PHE A 67 -10.67 3.99 -2.10
C PHE A 67 -9.59 5.07 -1.96
N LYS A 68 -9.29 5.81 -3.03
CA LYS A 68 -8.32 6.93 -2.93
C LYS A 68 -8.88 8.03 -2.04
N GLY A 69 -8.05 8.53 -1.12
CA GLY A 69 -8.48 9.46 -0.06
C GLY A 69 -9.15 8.78 1.15
N GLY A 70 -9.31 7.45 1.12
CA GLY A 70 -9.75 6.63 2.24
C GLY A 70 -8.57 6.15 3.09
N ASN A 71 -8.44 4.84 3.28
CA ASN A 71 -7.31 4.28 4.00
C ASN A 71 -6.05 4.27 3.10
N LEU A 72 -5.10 5.17 3.41
CA LEU A 72 -3.88 5.37 2.64
C LEU A 72 -3.02 4.11 2.54
N LEU A 73 -2.84 3.39 3.66
CA LEU A 73 -2.02 2.17 3.69
C LEU A 73 -2.67 1.07 2.86
N LEU A 74 -3.98 0.90 2.99
CA LEU A 74 -4.75 -0.08 2.22
C LEU A 74 -4.71 0.23 0.71
N ARG A 75 -4.80 1.51 0.34
CA ARG A 75 -4.63 1.94 -1.06
C ARG A 75 -3.22 1.66 -1.57
N ALA A 76 -2.21 1.96 -0.77
CA ALA A 76 -0.83 1.72 -1.17
C ALA A 76 -0.53 0.22 -1.33
N MET A 77 -1.05 -0.64 -0.45
CA MET A 77 -0.98 -2.08 -0.62
C MET A 77 -1.64 -2.52 -1.93
N HIS A 78 -2.82 -2.00 -2.24
CA HIS A 78 -3.48 -2.28 -3.51
C HIS A 78 -2.67 -1.82 -4.71
N ASP A 79 -2.10 -0.63 -4.67
CA ASP A 79 -1.27 -0.10 -5.76
C ASP A 79 0.00 -0.95 -5.93
N ILE A 80 0.63 -1.41 -4.84
CA ILE A 80 1.77 -2.34 -4.86
C ILE A 80 1.37 -3.70 -5.45
N ASP A 81 0.20 -4.21 -5.10
CA ASP A 81 -0.31 -5.51 -5.56
C ASP A 81 -0.65 -5.51 -7.05
N VAL A 82 -1.19 -4.37 -7.54
CA VAL A 82 -1.53 -4.17 -8.95
C VAL A 82 -0.31 -3.79 -9.79
N ALA A 83 0.75 -3.28 -9.16
CA ALA A 83 1.97 -2.88 -9.84
C ALA A 83 2.56 -4.04 -10.64
N THR A 84 3.04 -3.73 -11.85
CA THR A 84 3.73 -4.73 -12.65
C THR A 84 5.05 -5.11 -11.98
N LYS A 85 5.55 -6.32 -12.23
CA LYS A 85 6.85 -6.78 -11.68
C LYS A 85 8.05 -5.87 -12.01
N HIS A 86 7.90 -4.95 -12.97
CA HIS A 86 8.94 -4.01 -13.38
C HIS A 86 8.77 -2.64 -12.71
N ASP A 87 7.64 -2.43 -12.03
CA ASP A 87 7.43 -1.25 -11.21
C ASP A 87 8.26 -1.42 -9.94
N THR A 88 9.17 -0.48 -9.74
CA THR A 88 10.07 -0.48 -8.60
C THR A 88 9.25 -0.14 -7.35
N ILE A 89 9.18 -1.04 -6.37
CA ILE A 89 8.45 -0.79 -5.10
C ILE A 89 9.27 0.13 -4.18
N LEU A 90 10.58 -0.11 -4.12
CA LEU A 90 11.51 0.66 -3.32
C LEU A 90 12.60 1.24 -4.22
N GLN A 91 12.76 2.55 -4.15
CA GLN A 91 13.85 3.26 -4.81
C GLN A 91 14.97 3.49 -3.81
N ILE A 92 16.19 3.08 -4.19
CA ILE A 92 17.41 3.45 -3.48
C ILE A 92 18.00 4.64 -4.22
N SER A 93 18.14 5.76 -3.54
CA SER A 93 18.80 6.95 -4.07
C SER A 93 19.98 7.31 -3.20
N VAL A 94 21.06 7.65 -3.86
CA VAL A 94 22.36 7.94 -3.26
C VAL A 94 22.49 9.46 -3.26
N PHE A 95 22.48 10.08 -2.09
CA PHE A 95 22.69 11.52 -1.97
C PHE A 95 24.05 11.78 -1.32
N PRO A 96 24.82 12.75 -1.83
CA PRO A 96 25.99 13.24 -1.11
C PRO A 96 25.51 13.86 0.21
N LEU A 97 26.14 13.47 1.32
CA LEU A 97 25.98 14.14 2.60
C LEU A 97 26.37 15.60 2.39
N VAL A 98 25.42 16.50 2.66
CA VAL A 98 25.62 17.94 2.52
C VAL A 98 26.47 18.48 3.67
N ASN A 99 27.65 17.91 3.90
CA ASN A 99 28.58 18.42 4.92
C ASN A 99 29.41 19.60 4.38
N LYS A 100 29.41 19.81 3.05
CA LYS A 100 29.95 20.99 2.38
C LYS A 100 29.02 21.38 1.23
N LEU A 101 28.05 22.26 1.48
CA LEU A 101 27.48 23.03 0.39
C LEU A 101 28.59 23.89 -0.21
N PRO A 102 28.76 23.92 -1.55
CA PRO A 102 29.51 24.97 -2.22
C PRO A 102 29.05 26.34 -1.71
N GLU A 103 29.98 27.23 -1.38
CA GLU A 103 29.65 28.61 -1.01
C GLU A 103 28.82 29.25 -2.13
N GLY A 104 27.56 29.58 -1.82
CA GLY A 104 26.62 30.21 -2.77
C GLY A 104 25.31 29.46 -3.04
N LEU A 105 25.14 28.23 -2.53
CA LEU A 105 23.82 27.58 -2.56
C LEU A 105 22.93 28.06 -1.40
N PRO A 106 21.62 28.34 -1.63
CA PRO A 106 20.71 28.69 -0.56
C PRO A 106 20.66 27.57 0.49
N GLN A 107 20.82 27.94 1.77
CA GLN A 107 20.76 27.02 2.93
C GLN A 107 19.42 26.29 3.12
N GLU A 108 18.45 26.45 2.21
CA GLU A 108 17.14 25.76 2.26
C GLU A 108 17.19 24.29 1.80
N LEU A 109 18.35 23.78 1.38
CA LEU A 109 18.54 22.37 0.97
C LEU A 109 19.05 21.47 2.09
N ALA A 110 18.68 21.73 3.34
CA ALA A 110 18.82 20.71 4.37
C ALA A 110 17.89 19.53 3.99
N PRO A 111 18.39 18.27 3.92
CA PRO A 111 17.52 17.13 3.66
C PRO A 111 16.60 16.96 4.87
N ILE A 112 15.40 17.54 4.78
CA ILE A 112 14.30 17.19 5.66
C ILE A 112 13.95 15.75 5.31
N ILE A 113 14.13 14.84 6.26
CA ILE A 113 13.55 13.51 6.22
C ILE A 113 12.05 13.68 5.89
N GLY A 114 11.65 13.38 4.65
CA GLY A 114 10.27 13.50 4.17
C GLY A 114 9.96 14.63 3.17
N ALA A 115 10.89 15.52 2.81
CA ALA A 115 10.64 16.51 1.74
C ALA A 115 10.79 15.87 0.34
N PRO A 116 10.00 16.30 -0.67
CA PRO A 116 10.18 15.82 -2.05
C PRO A 116 11.60 16.08 -2.52
N PRO A 117 12.19 15.20 -3.34
CA PRO A 117 13.46 15.50 -3.97
C PRO A 117 13.22 16.71 -4.88
N TYR A 118 13.72 17.87 -4.46
CA TYR A 118 13.98 18.93 -5.41
C TYR A 118 14.95 18.31 -6.43
N PHE A 119 14.46 18.07 -7.65
CA PHE A 119 15.32 17.76 -8.77
C PHE A 119 16.25 18.96 -8.93
N VAL A 120 17.52 18.80 -8.57
CA VAL A 120 18.55 19.76 -8.95
C VAL A 120 18.70 19.61 -10.47
N THR A 121 18.06 20.50 -11.22
CA THR A 121 18.03 20.50 -12.70
C THR A 121 19.32 21.02 -13.32
N SER A 122 20.23 21.57 -12.51
CA SER A 122 21.59 21.86 -12.94
C SER A 122 22.46 20.65 -12.70
N ALA A 123 23.19 20.19 -13.72
CA ALA A 123 24.23 19.18 -13.59
C ALA A 123 25.27 19.63 -12.55
N VAL A 124 25.07 19.26 -11.29
CA VAL A 124 26.09 19.38 -10.26
C VAL A 124 27.07 18.26 -10.54
N VAL A 125 28.19 18.61 -11.16
CA VAL A 125 29.32 17.71 -11.30
C VAL A 125 29.92 17.57 -9.91
N PHE A 126 29.55 16.49 -9.22
CA PHE A 126 30.17 16.16 -7.97
C PHE A 126 31.59 15.62 -8.24
N GLN A 127 32.59 16.49 -8.10
CA GLN A 127 33.99 16.07 -8.07
C GLN A 127 34.36 15.73 -6.61
N ASP A 128 35.10 14.64 -6.42
CA ASP A 128 35.66 14.22 -5.13
C ASP A 128 34.68 13.78 -4.01
N ILE A 129 33.55 13.13 -4.34
CA ILE A 129 32.75 12.43 -3.32
C ILE A 129 33.49 11.17 -2.87
N LYS A 130 33.80 11.07 -1.58
CA LYS A 130 34.28 9.81 -0.99
C LYS A 130 33.10 8.92 -0.61
N GLN A 131 33.33 7.61 -0.50
CA GLN A 131 32.28 6.66 -0.13
C GLN A 131 31.67 6.97 1.24
N GLU A 132 32.45 7.53 2.18
CA GLU A 132 31.96 8.01 3.47
C GLU A 132 31.01 9.23 3.38
N ASP A 133 31.04 9.97 2.27
CA ASP A 133 30.21 11.16 2.04
C ASP A 133 28.87 10.82 1.39
N ILE A 134 28.47 9.55 1.38
CA ILE A 134 27.25 9.06 0.74
C ILE A 134 26.32 8.48 1.79
N SER A 135 25.06 8.92 1.80
CA SER A 135 23.98 8.21 2.50
C SER A 135 22.97 7.64 1.52
N PRO A 136 22.73 6.31 1.53
CA PRO A 136 21.62 5.73 0.80
C PRO A 136 20.31 6.09 1.49
N ILE A 137 19.40 6.72 0.73
CA ILE A 137 18.01 6.90 1.12
C ILE A 137 17.20 5.80 0.43
N VAL A 138 16.48 5.01 1.23
CA VAL A 138 15.49 4.05 0.75
C VAL A 138 14.12 4.70 0.90
N ALA A 139 13.37 4.78 -0.20
CA ALA A 139 12.02 5.34 -0.22
C ALA A 139 11.08 4.46 -1.05
N PHE A 140 9.77 4.56 -0.83
CA PHE A 140 8.80 3.92 -1.72
C PHE A 140 8.79 4.62 -3.07
N ALA A 141 8.85 3.86 -4.17
CA ALA A 141 8.79 4.44 -5.51
C ALA A 141 7.33 4.59 -5.98
N HIS A 142 7.03 5.74 -6.59
CA HIS A 142 5.79 6.02 -7.33
C HIS A 142 4.50 5.49 -6.69
N ASN A 143 4.35 5.63 -5.37
CA ASN A 143 3.15 5.24 -4.65
C ASN A 143 2.72 6.32 -3.63
N PRO A 144 1.52 6.21 -3.03
CA PRO A 144 1.05 7.16 -2.02
C PRO A 144 1.91 7.24 -0.74
N LEU A 145 2.89 6.35 -0.58
CA LEU A 145 3.78 6.26 0.58
C LEU A 145 5.16 6.91 0.33
N PHE A 146 5.39 7.51 -0.83
CA PHE A 146 6.68 8.09 -1.23
C PHE A 146 7.34 8.99 -0.16
N HIS A 147 6.54 9.71 0.63
CA HIS A 147 7.02 10.61 1.68
C HIS A 147 7.18 9.98 3.08
N ARG A 148 6.89 8.69 3.23
CA ARG A 148 6.90 8.02 4.52
C ARG A 148 8.20 7.25 4.76
N GLU A 149 8.61 7.19 6.03
CA GLU A 149 9.74 6.38 6.46
C GLU A 149 9.44 4.89 6.19
N VAL A 150 10.39 4.19 5.57
CA VAL A 150 10.15 2.86 4.99
C VAL A 150 9.90 1.82 6.08
N LEU A 151 10.73 1.76 7.12
CA LEU A 151 10.66 0.69 8.12
C LEU A 151 9.34 0.73 8.92
N GLU A 152 8.99 1.90 9.45
CA GLU A 152 7.76 2.11 10.21
C GLU A 152 6.52 1.92 9.33
N THR A 153 6.59 2.32 8.06
CA THR A 153 5.47 2.11 7.14
C THR A 153 5.29 0.63 6.80
N LEU A 154 6.37 -0.12 6.60
CA LEU A 154 6.29 -1.57 6.41
C LEU A 154 5.70 -2.29 7.63
N LYS A 155 6.06 -1.88 8.85
CA LYS A 155 5.43 -2.40 10.07
C LYS A 155 3.92 -2.16 10.08
N GLN A 156 3.50 -0.93 9.77
CA GLN A 156 2.07 -0.59 9.72
C GLN A 156 1.31 -1.33 8.63
N ILE A 157 1.94 -1.58 7.48
CA ILE A 157 1.36 -2.41 6.40
C ILE A 157 1.12 -3.82 6.93
N VAL A 158 2.12 -4.42 7.58
CA VAL A 158 2.01 -5.77 8.15
C VAL A 158 0.91 -5.84 9.22
N GLU A 159 0.87 -4.88 10.15
CA GLU A 159 -0.17 -4.79 11.18
C GLU A 159 -1.57 -4.65 10.57
N LEU A 160 -1.72 -3.82 9.53
CA LEU A 160 -2.99 -3.65 8.83
C LEU A 160 -3.41 -4.93 8.11
N SER A 161 -2.48 -5.63 7.44
CA SER A 161 -2.76 -6.92 6.79
C SER A 161 -3.30 -7.93 7.79
N PHE A 162 -2.64 -8.07 8.96
CA PHE A 162 -3.12 -8.94 10.03
C PHE A 162 -4.48 -8.50 10.56
N GLY A 163 -4.69 -7.20 10.82
CA GLY A 163 -5.96 -6.68 11.31
C GLY A 163 -7.14 -6.93 10.36
N ILE A 164 -6.92 -6.82 9.05
CA ILE A 164 -7.93 -7.13 8.03
C ILE A 164 -8.25 -8.63 8.02
N VAL A 165 -7.21 -9.48 8.04
CA VAL A 165 -7.35 -10.93 8.11
C VAL A 165 -8.15 -11.34 9.35
N ASP A 166 -7.76 -10.86 10.53
CA ASP A 166 -8.39 -11.17 11.81
C ASP A 166 -9.84 -10.70 11.86
N ALA A 167 -10.14 -9.52 11.31
CA ALA A 167 -11.49 -8.98 11.26
C ALA A 167 -12.42 -9.86 10.42
N PHE A 168 -11.98 -10.30 9.24
CA PHE A 168 -12.76 -11.22 8.42
C PHE A 168 -12.84 -12.61 9.06
N GLU A 169 -11.74 -13.18 9.59
CA GLU A 169 -11.76 -14.48 10.26
C GLU A 169 -12.66 -14.52 11.49
N SER A 170 -12.66 -13.46 12.30
CA SER A 170 -13.57 -13.31 13.42
C SER A 170 -15.03 -13.35 12.96
N HIS A 171 -15.32 -12.78 11.79
CA HIS A 171 -16.66 -12.85 11.20
C HIS A 171 -16.99 -14.27 10.70
N LEU A 172 -16.05 -14.94 10.01
CA LEU A 172 -16.20 -16.33 9.57
C LEU A 172 -16.53 -17.29 10.73
N HIS A 173 -15.84 -17.15 11.86
CA HIS A 173 -16.04 -17.99 13.04
C HIS A 173 -17.34 -17.70 13.80
N ARG A 174 -17.88 -16.47 13.74
CA ARG A 174 -19.19 -16.15 14.34
C ARG A 174 -20.32 -16.76 13.52
N SER A 175 -20.23 -16.69 12.19
CA SER A 175 -21.25 -17.21 11.28
C SER A 175 -21.36 -18.73 11.29
N SER A 176 -20.30 -19.47 11.61
CA SER A 176 -20.34 -20.94 11.75
C SER A 176 -20.91 -21.47 13.07
N ARG A 177 -21.08 -20.60 14.08
CA ARG A 177 -21.58 -20.96 15.42
C ARG A 177 -23.06 -20.67 15.64
N THR A 178 -23.75 -20.09 14.65
CA THR A 178 -25.19 -19.82 14.73
C THR A 178 -25.93 -20.90 13.93
N PRO A 179 -26.46 -21.96 14.58
CA PRO A 179 -27.32 -22.90 13.88
C PRO A 179 -28.63 -22.21 13.48
N ALA A 180 -29.06 -22.45 12.24
CA ALA A 180 -30.38 -22.08 11.72
C ALA A 180 -31.51 -22.84 12.42
#